data_AF-A0A916JHW5-F1
#
_entry.id   AF-A0A916JHW5-F1
#
_cell.length_a   1.000
_cell.length_b   1.000
_cell.length_c   1.000
_cell.angle_alpha   90.00
_cell.angle_beta   90.00
_cell.angle_gamma   90.00
#
_symmetry.space_group_name_H-M   'P 1'
#
loop_
_entity.id
_entity.type
_entity.pdbx_description
1 polymer ?
#
loop_
_entity_poly.entity_id
_entity_poly.type
_entity_poly.pdbx_seq_one_letter_code
_entity_poly.pdbx_strand_id
1 'polypeptide(L)'
;MKKLLKSTVPLVAMLGLFFLTNCKKDSVLNPQNCSNSAEKASTAATNYGTNPTKANCEAYKNAVKDLFKSCPTYYTGATKDALDEFLAEPCPN
;
A
#
# COMPACT_ATOMS: atom_id res chain seq x y z
N MET A 1 5.55 -36.06 34.80
CA MET A 1 6.40 -36.44 33.66
C MET A 1 5.90 -35.75 32.40
N LYS A 2 6.79 -34.94 31.80
CA LYS A 2 6.96 -34.64 30.37
C LYS A 2 5.74 -34.23 29.52
N LYS A 3 5.78 -32.93 29.18
CA LYS A 3 5.81 -32.40 27.81
C LYS A 3 4.64 -32.77 26.87
N LEU A 4 3.56 -31.99 26.93
CA LEU A 4 2.66 -31.81 25.78
C LEU A 4 2.27 -30.34 25.54
N LEU A 5 3.18 -29.41 25.87
CA LEU A 5 3.28 -28.12 25.18
C LEU A 5 4.03 -28.35 23.87
N LYS A 6 3.34 -28.88 22.85
CA LYS A 6 3.87 -28.93 21.49
C LYS A 6 2.84 -28.34 20.52
N SER A 7 2.92 -27.01 20.42
CA SER A 7 3.01 -26.33 19.14
C SER A 7 1.93 -26.67 18.10
N THR A 8 0.69 -26.31 18.40
CA THR A 8 -0.38 -26.13 17.41
C THR A 8 -0.58 -24.64 17.15
N VAL A 9 0.34 -24.05 16.38
CA VAL A 9 0.28 -22.69 15.80
C VAL A 9 0.95 -22.80 14.42
N PRO A 10 0.31 -22.31 13.36
CA PRO A 10 -0.13 -23.16 12.25
C PRO A 10 0.75 -23.05 11.00
N LEU A 11 0.50 -24.00 10.10
CA LEU A 11 0.44 -24.00 8.62
C LEU A 11 0.43 -22.64 7.85
N VAL A 12 1.17 -21.62 8.30
CA VAL A 12 1.27 -20.26 7.73
C VAL A 12 2.71 -20.01 7.25
N ALA A 13 3.58 -21.01 7.30
CA ALA A 13 4.96 -20.89 6.80
C ALA A 13 5.12 -21.24 5.31
N MET A 14 4.06 -21.72 4.63
CA MET A 14 4.16 -22.29 3.27
C MET A 14 3.60 -21.40 2.16
N LEU A 15 3.00 -20.25 2.50
CA LEU A 15 2.53 -19.24 1.53
C LEU A 15 3.57 -18.16 1.21
N GLY A 16 4.72 -18.14 1.89
CA GLY A 16 5.77 -17.13 1.71
C GLY A 16 6.72 -17.35 0.53
N LEU A 17 6.64 -18.47 -0.18
CA LEU A 17 7.62 -18.87 -1.20
C LEU A 17 7.13 -18.69 -2.66
N PHE A 18 5.92 -18.17 -2.90
CA PHE A 18 5.36 -18.05 -4.25
C PHE A 18 5.49 -16.67 -4.91
N PHE A 19 6.11 -15.67 -4.27
CA PHE A 19 6.26 -14.32 -4.84
C PHE A 19 7.65 -13.99 -5.41
N LEU A 20 8.57 -14.97 -5.56
CA LEU A 20 9.95 -14.70 -5.99
C LEU A 20 10.28 -14.99 -7.47
N THR A 21 9.32 -15.27 -8.35
CA THR A 21 9.62 -15.76 -9.72
C THR A 21 9.11 -14.92 -10.88
N ASN A 22 8.95 -13.59 -10.75
CA ASN A 22 8.78 -12.73 -11.92
C ASN A 22 9.57 -11.40 -11.82
N CYS A 23 10.88 -11.50 -11.61
CA CYS A 23 11.81 -10.45 -12.04
C CYS A 23 12.07 -10.63 -13.55
N LYS A 24 11.13 -10.20 -14.40
CA LYS A 24 11.50 -9.79 -15.77
C LYS A 24 12.10 -8.40 -15.67
N LYS A 25 13.42 -8.34 -15.91
CA LYS A 25 14.13 -7.12 -16.30
C LYS A 25 13.42 -6.56 -17.53
N ASP A 26 12.58 -5.54 -17.36
CA ASP A 26 12.34 -4.54 -18.39
C ASP A 26 11.75 -3.29 -17.76
N SER A 27 12.39 -2.15 -18.07
CA SER A 27 12.00 -0.77 -17.74
C SER A 27 12.06 -0.34 -16.27
N VAL A 28 13.08 0.49 -15.97
CA VAL A 28 13.10 1.65 -15.05
C VAL A 28 11.83 1.87 -14.22
N LEU A 29 11.59 0.99 -13.25
CA LEU A 29 10.54 1.09 -12.24
C LEU A 29 11.26 0.94 -10.92
N ASN A 30 11.71 2.05 -10.34
CA ASN A 30 12.50 2.03 -9.12
C ASN A 30 11.62 1.50 -7.96
N PRO A 31 11.77 0.23 -7.52
CA PRO A 31 10.87 -0.37 -6.54
C PRO A 31 10.97 0.34 -5.18
N GLN A 32 12.10 1.01 -4.91
CA GLN A 32 12.31 1.82 -3.72
C GLN A 32 11.42 3.08 -3.69
N ASN A 33 11.11 3.67 -4.86
CA ASN A 33 10.19 4.80 -4.92
C ASN A 33 8.75 4.39 -4.62
N CYS A 34 8.38 3.17 -5.02
CA CYS A 34 7.07 2.59 -4.69
C CYS A 34 6.95 2.34 -3.18
N SER A 35 7.95 1.71 -2.55
CA SER A 35 7.97 1.46 -1.11
C SER A 35 7.90 2.75 -0.28
N ASN A 36 8.74 3.73 -0.59
CA ASN A 36 8.76 5.01 0.13
C ASN A 36 7.44 5.79 -0.03
N SER A 37 6.81 5.72 -1.20
CA SER A 37 5.51 6.38 -1.43
C SER A 37 4.38 5.66 -0.69
N ALA A 38 4.48 4.34 -0.51
CA ALA A 38 3.51 3.57 0.27
C ALA A 38 3.57 3.92 1.75
N GLU A 39 4.78 4.07 2.31
CA GLU A 39 4.96 4.53 3.69
C GLU A 39 4.40 5.94 3.90
N LYS A 40 4.62 6.85 2.95
CA LYS A 40 4.05 8.20 2.98
C LYS A 40 2.53 8.19 2.92
N ALA A 41 1.94 7.39 2.03
CA ALA A 41 0.49 7.24 1.93
C ALA A 41 -0.11 6.68 3.22
N SER A 42 0.52 5.65 3.81
CA SER A 42 0.10 5.06 5.09
C SER A 42 0.18 6.05 6.25
N THR A 43 1.26 6.83 6.32
CA THR A 43 1.42 7.88 7.34
C THR A 43 0.37 8.97 7.18
N ALA A 44 0.12 9.43 5.95
CA ALA A 44 -0.89 10.44 5.68
C ALA A 44 -2.32 9.93 5.98
N ALA A 45 -2.61 8.66 5.70
CA ALA A 45 -3.87 8.02 6.07
C ALA A 45 -4.07 8.01 7.59
N THR A 46 -3.03 7.63 8.35
CA THR A 46 -3.05 7.62 9.81
C THR A 46 -3.26 9.02 10.38
N ASN A 47 -2.55 10.02 9.82
CA ASN A 47 -2.68 11.42 10.23
C ASN A 47 -4.09 11.95 9.97
N TYR A 48 -4.68 11.65 8.81
CA TYR A 48 -6.05 12.04 8.50
C TYR A 48 -7.06 11.31 9.41
N GLY A 49 -6.91 10.01 9.63
CA GLY A 49 -7.77 9.23 10.53
C GLY A 49 -7.73 9.70 11.98
N THR A 50 -6.59 10.24 12.43
CA THR A 50 -6.42 10.79 13.79
C THR A 50 -6.86 12.25 13.87
N ASN A 51 -6.69 13.02 12.80
CA ASN A 51 -7.02 14.45 12.75
C ASN A 51 -7.62 14.80 11.37
N PRO A 52 -8.95 14.66 11.21
CA PRO A 52 -9.62 14.76 9.91
C PRO A 52 -9.85 16.21 9.49
N THR A 53 -8.77 16.97 9.31
CA THR A 53 -8.82 18.33 8.74
C THR A 53 -8.76 18.27 7.21
N LYS A 54 -9.22 19.35 6.56
CA LYS A 54 -9.05 19.55 5.12
C LYS A 54 -7.61 19.34 4.65
N ALA A 55 -6.65 19.96 5.36
CA ALA A 55 -5.23 19.88 5.03
C ALA A 55 -4.70 18.43 5.09
N ASN A 56 -5.08 17.66 6.11
CA ASN A 56 -4.65 16.26 6.25
C ASN A 56 -5.32 15.36 5.21
N CYS A 57 -6.58 15.63 4.86
CA CYS A 57 -7.26 14.94 3.77
C CYS A 57 -6.55 15.19 2.43
N GLU A 58 -6.28 16.45 2.08
CA GLU A 58 -5.58 16.79 0.84
C GLU A 58 -4.17 16.18 0.79
N ALA A 59 -3.45 16.17 1.92
CA ALA A 59 -2.15 15.52 2.04
C ALA A 59 -2.25 14.00 1.81
N TYR A 60 -3.26 13.34 2.36
CA TYR A 60 -3.51 11.91 2.13
C TYR A 60 -3.82 11.62 0.67
N LYS A 61 -4.71 12.41 0.05
CA LYS A 61 -5.05 12.27 -1.37
C LYS A 61 -3.85 12.41 -2.29
N ASN A 62 -3.00 13.40 -2.03
CA ASN A 62 -1.77 13.59 -2.80
C ASN A 62 -0.79 12.42 -2.60
N ALA A 63 -0.64 11.91 -1.38
CA ALA A 63 0.23 10.76 -1.12
C ALA A 63 -0.24 9.48 -1.81
N VAL A 64 -1.55 9.23 -1.88
CA VAL A 64 -2.13 8.10 -2.63
C VAL A 64 -1.89 8.26 -4.14
N LYS A 65 -2.09 9.46 -4.68
CA LYS A 65 -1.77 9.76 -6.09
C LYS A 65 -0.29 9.52 -6.42
N ASP A 66 0.61 9.94 -5.55
CA ASP A 66 2.06 9.75 -5.73
C ASP A 66 2.47 8.28 -5.59
N LEU A 67 1.81 7.53 -4.71
CA LEU A 67 1.96 6.08 -4.63
C LEU A 67 1.65 5.40 -5.96
N PHE A 68 0.49 5.69 -6.54
CA PHE A 68 0.09 5.07 -7.82
C PHE A 68 1.03 5.44 -8.98
N LYS A 69 1.51 6.68 -9.03
CA LYS A 69 2.53 7.10 -10.01
C LYS A 69 3.88 6.40 -9.81
N SER A 70 4.25 6.12 -8.55
CA SER A 70 5.52 5.49 -8.19
C SER A 70 5.49 3.97 -8.29
N CYS A 71 4.30 3.37 -8.35
CA CYS A 71 4.06 1.94 -8.48
C CYS A 71 3.30 1.54 -9.77
N PRO A 72 3.78 1.86 -11.00
CA PRO A 72 3.06 1.58 -12.25
C PRO A 72 2.64 0.12 -12.44
N THR A 73 3.43 -0.83 -11.93
CA THR A 73 3.14 -2.28 -11.99
C THR A 73 1.81 -2.64 -11.32
N TYR A 74 1.38 -1.84 -10.34
CA TYR A 74 0.13 -2.04 -9.59
C TYR A 74 -0.99 -1.07 -10.05
N TYR A 75 -0.68 -0.16 -10.98
CA TYR A 75 -1.62 0.81 -11.54
C TYR A 75 -2.21 0.28 -12.86
N THR A 76 -3.24 -0.55 -12.72
CA THR A 76 -4.12 -1.00 -13.79
C THR A 76 -5.19 0.05 -14.14
N GLY A 77 -5.88 -0.10 -15.27
CA GLY A 77 -7.00 0.79 -15.64
C GLY A 77 -8.10 0.87 -14.57
N ALA A 78 -8.49 -0.26 -13.97
CA ALA A 78 -9.49 -0.27 -12.90
C ALA A 78 -9.03 0.46 -11.62
N THR A 79 -7.74 0.39 -11.28
CA THR A 79 -7.18 1.15 -10.16
C THR A 79 -7.02 2.63 -10.46
N LYS A 80 -6.93 3.01 -11.75
CA LYS A 80 -6.94 4.40 -12.17
C LYS A 80 -8.31 5.04 -11.95
N ASP A 81 -9.38 4.37 -12.34
CA ASP A 81 -10.74 4.88 -12.16
C ASP A 81 -11.06 5.02 -10.66
N ALA A 82 -10.71 4.01 -9.85
CA ALA A 82 -10.87 4.08 -8.39
C ALA A 82 -10.04 5.21 -7.75
N LEU A 83 -8.82 5.46 -8.27
CA LEU A 83 -8.01 6.59 -7.82
C LEU A 83 -8.66 7.92 -8.19
N ASP A 84 -9.14 8.07 -9.43
CA ASP A 84 -9.76 9.30 -9.89
C ASP A 84 -11.06 9.59 -9.12
N GLU A 85 -11.87 8.56 -8.83
CA GLU A 85 -13.05 8.65 -7.96
C GLU A 85 -12.66 9.09 -6.54
N PHE A 86 -11.69 8.42 -5.92
CA PHE A 86 -11.17 8.81 -4.61
C PHE A 86 -10.68 10.26 -4.61
N LEU A 87 -9.93 10.68 -5.63
CA LEU A 87 -9.42 12.05 -5.77
C LEU A 87 -10.53 13.08 -6.03
N ALA A 88 -11.69 12.69 -6.52
CA ALA A 88 -12.86 13.56 -6.69
C ALA A 88 -13.66 13.77 -5.39
N GLU A 89 -13.58 12.86 -4.41
CA GLU A 89 -14.32 13.00 -3.15
C GLU A 89 -13.96 14.28 -2.37
N PRO A 90 -14.91 15.10 -1.92
CA PRO A 90 -14.57 16.33 -1.22
C PRO A 90 -13.91 16.03 0.14
N CYS A 91 -12.87 16.80 0.48
CA CYS A 91 -12.33 16.81 1.83
C CYS A 91 -13.29 17.52 2.80
N PRO A 92 -13.25 17.20 4.11
CA PRO A 92 -14.05 17.90 5.11
C PRO A 92 -13.71 19.40 5.12
N ASN A 93 -14.71 20.24 5.38
CA ASN A 93 -14.57 21.70 5.46
C ASN A 93 -13.83 22.14 6.72
#